data_AF-A0A444R276-F1
#
_entry.id   AF-A0A444R276-F1
#
_cell.length_a   1.000
_cell.length_b   1.000
_cell.length_c   1.000
_cell.angle_alpha   90.00
_cell.angle_beta   90.00
_cell.angle_gamma   90.00
#
_symmetry.space_group_name_H-M   'P 1'
#
loop_
_entity.id
_entity.type
_entity.pdbx_description
1 polymer ?
#
loop_
_entity_poly.entity_id
_entity_poly.type
_entity_poly.pdbx_seq_one_letter_code
_entity_poly.pdbx_strand_id
1 'polypeptide(L)'
;SLRIGITSGIGLFIALMGLKNTGVIVANKDTLVMIGDLSSHGVLLGILGFFIITVLSSRHFHAAVLVSIVVTSCCGLFFGDVHFSGVYSIPPDISGVIGEVDLSGALSLELAGIIFSFMLINLFDSSGTLIGVTDKAGLIDSNGKFPNMNKALYVDSISSVAGAFIGTSSVTAYIESTSGVAVGGRTGLTAVVVGVMFLLVMFFSPLVAMVPPYATAGALIFVGVLMTSSLARVNWDDFTESVPAFITTVMMPFTFSITEGIALGFMSYCIMKVCTGRWRDLNLCVVVVA
;
A
#
# COMPACT_ATOMS: atom_id res chain seq x y z
N SER A 1 16.37 -6.44 7.27
CA SER A 1 16.35 -5.24 6.38
C SER A 1 15.29 -5.30 5.28
N LEU A 2 15.32 -6.32 4.41
CA LEU A 2 14.54 -6.38 3.17
C LEU A 2 13.06 -6.05 3.32
N ARG A 3 12.36 -6.70 4.27
CA ARG A 3 10.96 -6.39 4.58
C ARG A 3 10.70 -4.89 4.80
N ILE A 4 11.57 -4.21 5.56
CA ILE A 4 11.42 -2.77 5.82
C ILE A 4 11.64 -1.97 4.53
N GLY A 5 12.63 -2.36 3.71
CA GLY A 5 12.87 -1.76 2.41
C GLY A 5 11.73 -1.97 1.42
N ILE A 6 11.07 -3.13 1.45
CA ILE A 6 9.92 -3.45 0.60
C ILE A 6 8.72 -2.57 0.98
N THR A 7 8.34 -2.53 2.26
CA THR A 7 7.25 -1.66 2.73
C THR A 7 7.50 -0.20 2.38
N SER A 8 8.74 0.26 2.56
CA SER A 8 9.11 1.66 2.29
C SER A 8 9.14 1.95 0.78
N GLY A 9 9.64 1.02 -0.04
CA GLY A 9 9.65 1.14 -1.50
C GLY A 9 8.24 1.16 -2.10
N ILE A 10 7.33 0.32 -1.58
CA ILE A 10 5.91 0.36 -1.96
C ILE A 10 5.32 1.74 -1.59
N GLY A 11 5.64 2.26 -0.40
CA GLY A 11 5.25 3.61 0.02
C GLY A 11 5.72 4.70 -0.95
N LEU A 12 6.99 4.67 -1.34
CA LEU A 12 7.55 5.63 -2.32
C LEU A 12 6.93 5.46 -3.72
N PHE A 13 6.66 4.23 -4.16
CA PHE A 13 5.97 3.96 -5.42
C PHE A 13 4.54 4.53 -5.42
N ILE A 14 3.80 4.34 -4.32
CA ILE A 14 2.46 4.93 -4.14
C ILE A 14 2.52 6.46 -4.12
N ALA A 15 3.52 7.05 -3.46
CA ALA A 15 3.72 8.50 -3.48
C ALA A 15 4.02 9.01 -4.89
N LEU A 16 4.88 8.32 -5.65
CA LEU A 16 5.17 8.65 -7.04
C LEU A 16 3.90 8.57 -7.91
N MET A 17 3.05 7.56 -7.70
CA MET A 17 1.76 7.45 -8.36
C MET A 17 0.84 8.63 -8.04
N GLY A 18 0.82 9.09 -6.78
CA GLY A 18 0.11 10.32 -6.40
C GLY A 18 0.67 11.56 -7.11
N LEU A 19 1.99 11.74 -7.12
CA LEU A 19 2.64 12.86 -7.81
C LEU A 19 2.41 12.83 -9.34
N LYS A 20 2.32 11.63 -9.93
CA LYS A 20 1.97 11.45 -11.34
C LYS A 20 0.50 11.78 -11.59
N ASN A 21 -0.42 11.32 -10.74
CA ASN A 21 -1.86 11.55 -10.88
C ASN A 21 -2.27 13.02 -10.69
N THR A 22 -1.53 13.77 -9.88
CA THR A 22 -1.70 15.23 -9.76
C THR A 22 -1.18 16.00 -10.96
N GLY A 23 -0.26 15.43 -11.74
CA GLY A 23 0.51 16.14 -12.77
C GLY A 23 1.73 16.89 -12.22
N VAL A 24 2.09 16.74 -10.94
CA VAL A 24 3.32 17.32 -10.36
C VAL A 24 4.55 16.70 -11.00
N ILE A 25 4.54 15.38 -11.23
CA ILE A 25 5.59 14.66 -11.94
C ILE A 25 5.04 14.18 -13.29
N VAL A 26 5.75 14.54 -14.35
CA VAL A 26 5.47 14.10 -15.72
C VAL A 26 6.68 13.37 -16.31
N ALA A 27 6.43 12.47 -17.25
CA ALA A 27 7.50 11.75 -17.93
C ALA A 27 8.27 12.71 -18.87
N ASN A 28 9.60 12.64 -18.81
CA ASN A 28 10.48 13.41 -19.68
C ASN A 28 11.48 12.45 -20.35
N LYS A 29 11.69 12.62 -21.67
CA LYS A 29 12.56 11.73 -22.45
C LYS A 29 14.05 11.90 -22.11
N ASP A 30 14.45 13.08 -21.65
CA ASP A 30 15.84 13.44 -21.35
C ASP A 30 16.22 13.16 -19.90
N THR A 31 15.28 13.31 -18.95
CA THR A 31 15.54 13.21 -17.50
C THR A 31 14.75 12.10 -16.78
N LEU A 32 13.99 11.28 -17.51
CA LEU A 32 12.98 10.32 -17.02
C LEU A 32 11.77 10.99 -16.34
N VAL A 33 12.01 11.91 -15.42
CA VAL A 33 11.00 12.68 -14.68
C VAL A 33 11.25 14.17 -14.80
N MET A 34 10.18 14.96 -14.90
CA MET A 34 10.20 16.41 -14.89
C MET A 34 9.03 16.94 -14.07
N ILE A 35 9.17 18.16 -13.54
CA ILE A 35 8.06 18.86 -12.91
C ILE A 35 7.07 19.29 -14.00
N GLY A 36 5.79 18.96 -13.82
CA GLY A 36 4.72 19.38 -14.72
C GLY A 36 4.35 20.86 -14.57
N ASP A 37 3.22 21.26 -15.15
CA ASP A 37 2.74 22.64 -15.00
C ASP A 37 2.12 22.86 -13.62
N LEU A 38 2.91 23.44 -12.73
CA LEU A 38 2.51 23.82 -11.36
C LEU A 38 1.39 24.88 -11.33
N SER A 39 1.18 25.61 -12.43
CA SER A 39 0.11 26.63 -12.53
C SER A 39 -1.24 26.01 -12.88
N SER A 40 -1.27 24.73 -13.27
CA SER A 40 -2.51 24.05 -13.62
C SER A 40 -3.39 23.84 -12.38
N HIS A 41 -4.70 24.01 -12.57
CA HIS A 41 -5.69 23.90 -11.49
C HIS A 41 -5.65 22.51 -10.81
N GLY A 42 -5.48 21.43 -11.58
CA GLY A 42 -5.39 20.06 -11.04
C GLY A 42 -4.17 19.85 -10.14
N VAL A 43 -3.00 20.37 -10.52
CA VAL A 43 -1.78 20.28 -9.70
C VAL A 43 -1.95 21.05 -8.39
N LEU A 44 -2.48 22.28 -8.47
CA LEU A 44 -2.72 23.12 -7.29
C LEU A 44 -3.71 22.45 -6.32
N LEU A 45 -4.81 21.88 -6.83
CA LEU A 45 -5.79 21.16 -6.02
C LEU A 45 -5.21 19.90 -5.40
N GLY A 46 -4.36 19.17 -6.11
CA GLY A 46 -3.67 18.00 -5.58
C GLY A 46 -2.69 18.33 -4.45
N ILE A 47 -1.88 19.39 -4.64
CA ILE A 47 -0.96 19.90 -3.62
C ILE A 47 -1.76 20.39 -2.39
N LEU A 48 -2.83 21.14 -2.62
CA LEU A 48 -3.74 21.61 -1.57
C LEU A 48 -4.34 20.43 -0.80
N GLY A 49 -4.79 19.37 -1.49
CA GLY A 49 -5.29 18.15 -0.87
C GLY A 49 -4.25 17.51 0.06
N PHE A 50 -3.01 17.33 -0.40
CA PHE A 50 -1.93 16.80 0.45
C PHE A 50 -1.70 17.65 1.71
N PHE A 51 -1.65 18.98 1.60
CA PHE A 51 -1.47 19.85 2.75
C PHE A 51 -2.66 19.85 3.69
N ILE A 52 -3.90 19.78 3.18
CA ILE A 52 -5.10 19.61 4.00
C ILE A 52 -4.98 18.33 4.83
N ILE A 53 -4.65 17.19 4.22
CA ILE A 53 -4.48 15.92 4.93
C ILE A 53 -3.42 16.04 6.01
N THR A 54 -2.26 16.62 5.68
CA THR A 54 -1.13 16.75 6.61
C THR A 54 -1.47 17.66 7.80
N VAL A 55 -2.12 18.80 7.55
CA VAL A 55 -2.52 19.75 8.61
C VAL A 55 -3.63 19.16 9.49
N LEU A 56 -4.67 18.55 8.92
CA LEU A 56 -5.73 17.92 9.71
C LEU A 56 -5.22 16.70 10.49
N SER A 57 -4.35 15.89 9.88
CA SER A 57 -3.75 14.72 10.55
C SER A 57 -2.82 15.13 11.69
N SER A 58 -2.01 16.18 11.54
CA SER A 58 -1.19 16.72 12.64
C SER A 58 -2.02 17.27 13.81
N ARG A 59 -3.29 17.62 13.57
CA ARG A 59 -4.25 18.00 14.61
C ARG A 59 -5.05 16.81 15.16
N HIS A 60 -4.65 15.57 14.84
CA HIS A 60 -5.35 14.35 15.22
C HIS A 60 -6.81 14.29 14.76
N PHE A 61 -7.13 14.92 13.64
CA PHE A 61 -8.47 14.85 13.05
C PHE A 61 -8.62 13.56 12.22
N HIS A 62 -9.46 12.65 12.72
CA HIS A 62 -9.59 11.29 12.18
C HIS A 62 -10.11 11.21 10.75
N ALA A 63 -10.88 12.20 10.29
CA ALA A 63 -11.44 12.23 8.93
C ALA A 63 -10.62 13.09 7.94
N ALA A 64 -9.33 13.31 8.20
CA ALA A 64 -8.47 14.19 7.40
C ALA A 64 -8.46 13.83 5.89
N VAL A 65 -8.32 12.54 5.57
CA VAL A 65 -8.31 12.05 4.18
C VAL A 65 -9.65 12.28 3.49
N LEU A 66 -10.76 11.93 4.17
CA LEU A 66 -12.11 12.11 3.63
C LEU A 66 -12.42 13.59 3.39
N VAL A 67 -12.13 14.45 4.37
CA VAL A 67 -12.36 15.90 4.26
C VAL A 67 -11.57 16.48 3.10
N SER A 68 -10.30 16.09 2.93
CA SER A 68 -9.51 16.52 1.79
C SER A 68 -10.16 16.14 0.46
N ILE A 69 -10.52 14.87 0.29
CA ILE A 69 -11.12 14.37 -0.96
C ILE A 69 -12.41 15.14 -1.27
N VAL A 70 -13.27 15.36 -0.27
CA VAL A 70 -14.52 16.12 -0.44
C VAL A 70 -14.22 17.57 -0.83
N VAL A 71 -13.33 18.26 -0.11
CA VAL A 71 -12.99 19.66 -0.39
C VAL A 71 -12.40 19.82 -1.79
N THR A 72 -11.42 18.99 -2.17
CA THR A 72 -10.79 19.07 -3.49
C THR A 72 -11.74 18.69 -4.62
N SER A 73 -12.63 17.72 -4.40
CA SER A 73 -13.64 17.32 -5.40
C SER A 73 -14.72 18.40 -5.55
N CYS A 74 -15.16 19.03 -4.46
CA CYS A 74 -16.08 20.17 -4.53
C CYS A 74 -15.45 21.36 -5.26
N CYS A 75 -14.18 21.68 -5.00
CA CYS A 75 -13.46 22.68 -5.80
C CYS A 75 -13.42 22.29 -7.29
N GLY A 76 -13.12 21.02 -7.61
CA GLY A 76 -13.15 20.51 -8.98
C GLY A 76 -14.53 20.66 -9.66
N LEU A 77 -15.62 20.47 -8.92
CA LEU A 77 -16.98 20.74 -9.40
C LEU A 77 -17.19 22.22 -9.75
N PHE A 78 -16.66 23.15 -8.94
CA PHE A 78 -16.76 24.59 -9.21
C PHE A 78 -15.93 25.04 -10.42
N PHE A 79 -14.79 24.41 -10.66
CA PHE A 79 -13.94 24.68 -11.83
C PHE A 79 -14.46 24.02 -13.12
N GLY A 80 -15.43 23.11 -13.02
CA GLY A 80 -16.03 22.41 -14.16
C GLY A 80 -15.28 21.15 -14.59
N ASP A 81 -14.28 20.71 -13.83
CA ASP A 81 -13.46 19.51 -14.12
C ASP A 81 -14.21 18.20 -13.80
N VAL A 82 -15.22 18.27 -12.94
CA VAL A 82 -15.98 17.11 -12.48
C VAL A 82 -17.41 17.19 -13.02
N HIS A 83 -17.84 16.16 -13.73
CA HIS A 83 -19.22 16.03 -14.18
C HIS A 83 -20.00 15.08 -13.28
N PHE A 84 -21.21 15.48 -12.91
CA PHE A 84 -22.10 14.66 -12.10
C PHE A 84 -22.65 13.50 -12.93
N SER A 85 -22.15 12.29 -12.67
CA SER A 85 -22.51 11.07 -13.41
C SER A 85 -23.64 10.25 -12.76
N GLY A 86 -24.30 10.80 -11.73
CA GLY A 86 -25.37 10.15 -10.98
C GLY A 86 -24.95 9.73 -9.57
N VAL A 87 -25.91 9.22 -8.80
CA VAL A 87 -25.69 8.75 -7.41
C VAL A 87 -25.61 7.24 -7.34
N TYR A 88 -26.39 6.55 -8.16
CA TYR A 88 -26.65 5.13 -8.05
C TYR A 88 -26.36 4.42 -9.37
N SER A 89 -25.64 3.30 -9.30
CA SER A 89 -25.53 2.34 -10.40
C SER A 89 -25.50 0.91 -9.87
N ILE A 90 -25.90 -0.01 -10.73
CA ILE A 90 -25.74 -1.44 -10.47
C ILE A 90 -24.23 -1.76 -10.55
N PRO A 91 -23.64 -2.45 -9.55
CA PRO A 91 -22.24 -2.86 -9.60
C PRO A 91 -21.93 -3.67 -10.87
N PRO A 92 -20.71 -3.53 -11.43
CA PRO A 92 -20.32 -4.30 -12.62
C PRO A 92 -20.37 -5.80 -12.34
N ASP A 93 -20.69 -6.57 -13.39
CA ASP A 93 -20.71 -8.03 -13.31
C ASP A 93 -19.29 -8.58 -13.08
N ILE A 94 -19.17 -9.49 -12.12
CA ILE A 94 -17.93 -10.15 -11.71
C ILE A 94 -17.76 -11.53 -12.35
N SER A 95 -18.78 -12.03 -13.07
CA SER A 95 -18.79 -13.37 -13.67
C SER A 95 -17.58 -13.65 -14.57
N GLY A 96 -17.06 -12.62 -15.26
CA GLY A 96 -15.93 -12.74 -16.17
C GLY A 96 -14.53 -12.70 -15.53
N VAL A 97 -14.44 -12.56 -14.20
CA VAL A 97 -13.15 -12.52 -13.49
C VAL A 97 -13.05 -13.62 -12.42
N ILE A 98 -14.19 -14.13 -11.94
CA ILE A 98 -14.22 -15.21 -10.96
C ILE A 98 -13.64 -16.49 -11.58
N GLY A 99 -12.57 -17.00 -10.99
CA GLY A 99 -11.95 -18.26 -11.41
C GLY A 99 -11.05 -18.17 -12.63
N GLU A 100 -10.90 -16.98 -13.24
CA GLU A 100 -9.96 -16.70 -14.33
C GLU A 100 -8.52 -16.53 -13.80
N VAL A 101 -8.02 -17.56 -13.10
CA VAL A 101 -6.68 -17.57 -12.49
C VAL A 101 -5.71 -18.27 -13.42
N ASP A 102 -4.67 -17.56 -13.87
CA ASP A 102 -3.58 -18.14 -14.66
C ASP A 102 -2.61 -18.96 -13.79
N LEU A 103 -3.04 -20.18 -13.45
CA LEU A 103 -2.23 -21.16 -12.73
C LEU A 103 -1.00 -21.60 -13.52
N SER A 104 -1.12 -21.67 -14.85
CA SER A 104 -0.01 -22.06 -15.74
C SER A 104 1.12 -21.04 -15.72
N GLY A 105 0.82 -19.76 -15.84
CA GLY A 105 1.78 -18.67 -15.73
C GLY A 105 2.37 -18.58 -14.33
N ALA A 106 1.53 -18.71 -13.30
CA ALA A 106 1.96 -18.66 -11.90
C ALA A 106 2.97 -19.76 -11.51
N LEU A 107 2.92 -20.94 -12.15
CA LEU A 107 3.86 -22.05 -11.91
C LEU A 107 5.16 -21.97 -12.73
N SER A 108 5.37 -20.90 -13.49
CA SER A 108 6.65 -20.68 -14.19
C SER A 108 7.81 -20.46 -13.22
N LEU A 109 9.00 -20.95 -13.56
CA LEU A 109 10.20 -20.75 -12.74
C LEU A 109 10.55 -19.27 -12.57
N GLU A 110 10.23 -18.44 -13.56
CA GLU A 110 10.47 -16.99 -13.55
C GLU A 110 9.64 -16.29 -12.48
N LEU A 111 8.37 -16.68 -12.32
CA LEU A 111 7.48 -16.11 -11.31
C LEU A 111 7.61 -16.78 -9.94
N ALA A 112 8.16 -18.00 -9.85
CA ALA A 112 8.27 -18.73 -8.60
C ALA A 112 9.02 -17.95 -7.50
N GLY A 113 10.16 -17.33 -7.83
CA GLY A 113 10.93 -16.50 -6.90
C GLY A 113 10.17 -15.25 -6.45
N ILE A 114 9.43 -14.63 -7.36
CA ILE A 114 8.61 -13.43 -7.10
C ILE A 114 7.42 -13.80 -6.19
N ILE A 115 6.67 -14.85 -6.54
CA ILE A 115 5.53 -15.35 -5.76
C ILE A 115 5.98 -15.72 -4.35
N PHE A 116 7.09 -16.44 -4.23
CA PHE A 116 7.63 -16.82 -2.93
C PHE A 116 8.06 -15.59 -2.10
N SER A 117 8.69 -14.59 -2.73
CA SER A 117 9.02 -13.32 -2.08
C SER A 117 7.77 -12.59 -1.59
N PHE A 118 6.77 -12.44 -2.46
CA PHE A 118 5.50 -11.80 -2.12
C PHE A 118 4.74 -12.56 -1.03
N MET A 119 4.80 -13.89 -1.02
CA MET A 119 4.25 -14.70 0.06
C MET A 119 4.91 -14.36 1.40
N LEU A 120 6.25 -14.30 1.45
CA LEU A 120 6.97 -13.94 2.68
C LEU A 120 6.66 -12.49 3.11
N ILE A 121 6.63 -11.56 2.16
CA ILE A 121 6.27 -10.15 2.42
C ILE A 121 4.87 -10.09 3.01
N ASN A 122 3.88 -10.70 2.36
CA ASN A 122 2.48 -10.70 2.77
C ASN A 122 2.32 -11.36 4.15
N LEU A 123 2.99 -12.49 4.40
CA LEU A 123 3.00 -13.13 5.71
C LEU A 123 3.47 -12.18 6.81
N PHE A 124 4.55 -11.44 6.55
CA PHE A 124 5.08 -10.51 7.53
C PHE A 124 4.29 -9.20 7.63
N ASP A 125 3.67 -8.74 6.55
CA ASP A 125 2.81 -7.56 6.53
C ASP A 125 1.52 -7.84 7.30
N SER A 126 0.83 -8.94 7.00
CA SER A 126 -0.34 -9.39 7.75
C SER A 126 -0.01 -9.58 9.23
N SER A 127 1.11 -10.26 9.55
CA SER A 127 1.53 -10.44 10.95
C SER A 127 1.87 -9.10 11.62
N GLY A 128 2.63 -8.23 10.95
CA GLY A 128 3.05 -6.94 11.48
C GLY A 128 1.87 -5.99 11.70
N THR A 129 0.93 -5.97 10.76
CA THR A 129 -0.27 -5.15 10.82
C THR A 129 -1.24 -5.66 11.87
N LEU A 130 -1.46 -6.98 11.97
CA LEU A 130 -2.26 -7.56 13.04
C LEU A 130 -1.68 -7.19 14.41
N ILE A 131 -0.36 -7.32 14.60
CA ILE A 131 0.31 -6.89 15.83
C ILE A 131 0.13 -5.38 16.05
N GLY A 132 0.40 -4.53 15.05
CA GLY A 132 0.28 -3.08 15.19
C GLY A 132 -1.13 -2.59 15.53
N VAL A 133 -2.15 -3.19 14.91
CA VAL A 133 -3.56 -2.87 15.18
C VAL A 133 -4.00 -3.40 16.54
N THR A 134 -3.62 -4.63 16.90
CA THR A 134 -3.99 -5.24 18.19
C THR A 134 -3.28 -4.58 19.37
N ASP A 135 -2.05 -4.10 19.18
CA ASP A 135 -1.31 -3.30 20.15
C ASP A 135 -2.07 -2.00 20.46
N LYS A 136 -2.44 -1.27 19.40
CA LYS A 136 -3.26 -0.05 19.52
C LYS A 136 -4.63 -0.31 20.14
N ALA A 137 -5.18 -1.52 19.97
CA ALA A 137 -6.45 -1.92 20.57
C ALA A 137 -6.32 -2.34 22.04
N GLY A 138 -5.09 -2.46 22.56
CA GLY A 138 -4.82 -2.96 23.91
C GLY A 138 -5.15 -4.44 24.08
N LEU A 139 -5.02 -5.23 23.01
CA LEU A 139 -5.33 -6.67 22.98
C LEU A 139 -4.08 -7.55 23.08
N ILE A 140 -2.89 -6.94 23.10
CA ILE A 140 -1.61 -7.65 23.22
C ILE A 140 -1.26 -7.89 24.69
N ASP A 141 -0.81 -9.11 24.98
CA ASP A 141 -0.28 -9.49 26.29
C ASP A 141 1.21 -9.07 26.47
N SER A 142 1.74 -9.24 27.68
CA SER A 142 3.15 -8.93 27.99
C SER A 142 4.18 -9.72 27.17
N ASN A 143 3.75 -10.77 26.46
CA ASN A 143 4.58 -11.61 25.62
C ASN A 143 4.44 -11.28 24.12
N GLY A 144 3.73 -10.20 23.77
CA GLY A 144 3.53 -9.78 22.39
C GLY A 144 2.51 -10.64 21.62
N LYS A 145 1.70 -11.45 22.31
CA LYS A 145 0.67 -12.30 21.70
C LYS A 145 -0.71 -11.70 21.93
N PHE A 146 -1.60 -11.89 20.95
CA PHE A 146 -3.00 -11.52 21.07
C PHE A 146 -3.90 -12.76 20.97
N PRO A 147 -5.14 -12.70 21.51
CA PRO A 147 -6.05 -13.84 21.51
C PRO A 147 -6.28 -14.41 20.11
N ASN A 148 -6.18 -15.73 19.98
CA ASN A 148 -6.42 -16.45 18.73
C ASN A 148 -5.54 -16.02 17.53
N MET A 149 -4.30 -15.57 17.77
CA MET A 149 -3.35 -15.16 16.71
C MET A 149 -3.30 -16.11 15.51
N ASN A 150 -3.20 -17.42 15.73
CA ASN A 150 -3.19 -18.41 14.64
C ASN A 150 -4.48 -18.37 13.81
N LYS A 151 -5.65 -18.24 14.44
CA LYS A 151 -6.92 -18.16 13.73
C LYS A 151 -7.02 -16.87 12.91
N ALA A 152 -6.52 -15.75 13.45
CA ALA A 152 -6.49 -14.49 12.71
C ALA A 152 -5.63 -14.60 11.44
N LEU A 153 -4.45 -15.23 11.54
CA LEU A 153 -3.58 -15.49 10.39
C LEU A 153 -4.22 -16.44 9.36
N TYR A 154 -4.96 -17.47 9.82
CA TYR A 154 -5.71 -18.34 8.91
C TYR A 154 -6.82 -17.59 8.17
N VAL A 155 -7.58 -16.73 8.86
CA VAL A 155 -8.64 -15.93 8.24
C VAL A 155 -8.06 -14.98 7.20
N ASP A 156 -6.95 -14.31 7.53
CA ASP A 156 -6.21 -13.45 6.60
C ASP A 156 -5.81 -14.22 5.34
N SER A 157 -5.11 -15.35 5.48
CA SER A 157 -4.68 -16.17 4.35
C SER A 157 -5.82 -16.69 3.48
N ILE A 158 -6.92 -17.17 4.10
CA ILE A 158 -8.10 -17.62 3.37
C ILE A 158 -8.76 -16.46 2.62
N SER A 159 -8.84 -15.28 3.25
CA SER A 159 -9.41 -14.09 2.61
C SER A 159 -8.54 -13.58 1.46
N SER A 160 -7.21 -13.68 1.57
CA SER A 160 -6.27 -13.34 0.49
C SER A 160 -6.50 -14.22 -0.74
N VAL A 161 -6.58 -15.55 -0.53
CA VAL A 161 -6.80 -16.52 -1.61
C VAL A 161 -8.19 -16.35 -2.22
N ALA A 162 -9.23 -16.17 -1.40
CA ALA A 162 -10.58 -15.95 -1.88
C ALA A 162 -10.72 -14.64 -2.67
N GLY A 163 -10.08 -13.56 -2.22
CA GLY A 163 -10.05 -12.28 -2.93
C GLY A 163 -9.37 -12.40 -4.30
N ALA A 164 -8.20 -13.03 -4.34
CA ALA A 164 -7.49 -13.34 -5.58
C ALA A 164 -8.35 -14.16 -6.56
N PHE A 165 -9.08 -15.15 -6.06
CA PHE A 165 -9.95 -15.99 -6.87
C PHE A 165 -11.15 -15.24 -7.47
N ILE A 166 -11.65 -14.20 -6.79
CA ILE A 166 -12.77 -13.36 -7.24
C ILE A 166 -12.26 -12.19 -8.11
N GLY A 167 -10.95 -12.12 -8.40
CA GLY A 167 -10.36 -11.12 -9.29
C GLY A 167 -9.84 -9.86 -8.61
N THR A 168 -9.73 -9.87 -7.28
CA THR A 168 -9.12 -8.76 -6.51
C THR A 168 -7.65 -9.02 -6.25
N SER A 169 -6.87 -8.00 -5.88
CA SER A 169 -5.54 -8.25 -5.29
C SER A 169 -5.67 -8.98 -3.94
N SER A 170 -4.57 -9.52 -3.42
CA SER A 170 -4.53 -10.17 -2.11
C SER A 170 -5.12 -9.26 -1.02
N VAL A 171 -6.20 -9.71 -0.39
CA VAL A 171 -6.82 -9.03 0.77
C VAL A 171 -5.93 -9.22 1.99
N THR A 172 -5.72 -8.16 2.76
CA THR A 172 -4.94 -8.20 4.02
C THR A 172 -5.56 -7.24 5.06
N ALA A 173 -5.11 -7.36 6.31
CA ALA A 173 -5.40 -6.40 7.35
C ALA A 173 -4.71 -5.04 7.05
N TYR A 174 -5.43 -3.94 7.26
CA TYR A 174 -4.92 -2.58 7.01
C TYR A 174 -4.39 -1.93 8.29
N ILE A 175 -3.19 -1.36 8.24
CA ILE A 175 -2.60 -0.64 9.38
C ILE A 175 -3.36 0.67 9.66
N GLU A 176 -4.03 1.20 8.66
CA GLU A 176 -4.95 2.32 8.73
C GLU A 176 -6.12 2.03 9.66
N SER A 177 -6.44 0.75 9.92
CA SER A 177 -7.47 0.34 10.89
C SER A 177 -7.14 0.80 12.32
N THR A 178 -5.88 1.15 12.61
CA THR A 178 -5.49 1.80 13.87
C THR A 178 -6.27 3.10 14.11
N SER A 179 -6.68 3.81 13.06
CA SER A 179 -7.53 5.00 13.18
C SER A 179 -8.94 4.66 13.68
N GLY A 180 -9.52 3.54 13.24
CA GLY A 180 -10.80 3.03 13.74
C GLY A 180 -10.70 2.59 15.20
N VAL A 181 -9.58 1.97 15.57
CA VAL A 181 -9.27 1.60 16.96
C VAL A 181 -9.13 2.83 17.86
N ALA A 182 -8.49 3.89 17.37
CA ALA A 182 -8.28 5.14 18.11
C ALA A 182 -9.60 5.83 18.50
N VAL A 183 -10.65 5.69 17.69
CA VAL A 183 -12.01 6.22 17.96
C VAL A 183 -12.87 5.25 18.79
N GLY A 184 -12.32 4.10 19.21
CA GLY A 184 -12.98 3.15 20.11
C GLY A 184 -13.49 1.87 19.46
N GLY A 185 -13.17 1.62 18.18
CA GLY A 185 -13.46 0.35 17.52
C GLY A 185 -12.67 -0.80 18.15
N ARG A 186 -13.33 -1.65 18.95
CA ARG A 186 -12.69 -2.77 19.68
C ARG A 186 -13.36 -4.12 19.47
N THR A 187 -14.40 -4.19 18.67
CA THR A 187 -15.17 -5.43 18.45
C THR A 187 -15.15 -5.84 16.98
N GLY A 188 -15.31 -7.14 16.72
CA GLY A 188 -15.47 -7.65 15.35
C GLY A 188 -16.70 -7.07 14.65
N LEU A 189 -17.71 -6.61 15.40
CA LEU A 189 -18.88 -5.93 14.84
C LEU A 189 -18.48 -4.65 14.08
N THR A 190 -17.47 -3.92 14.55
CA THR A 190 -16.94 -2.75 13.83
C THR A 190 -16.43 -3.15 12.44
N ALA A 191 -15.66 -4.24 12.34
CA ALA A 191 -15.16 -4.73 11.06
C ALA A 191 -16.29 -5.22 10.14
N VAL A 192 -17.29 -5.92 10.69
CA VAL A 192 -18.48 -6.37 9.93
C VAL A 192 -19.27 -5.19 9.39
N VAL A 193 -19.54 -4.18 10.22
CA VAL A 193 -20.26 -2.97 9.80
C VAL A 193 -19.50 -2.23 8.70
N VAL A 194 -18.19 -2.06 8.86
CA VAL A 194 -17.33 -1.45 7.82
C VAL A 194 -17.39 -2.26 6.53
N GLY A 195 -17.30 -3.59 6.59
CA GLY A 195 -17.44 -4.46 5.42
C GLY A 195 -18.79 -4.32 4.71
N VAL A 196 -19.90 -4.30 5.47
CA VAL A 196 -21.24 -4.08 4.91
C VAL A 196 -21.34 -2.68 4.28
N MET A 197 -20.77 -1.64 4.91
CA MET A 197 -20.75 -0.30 4.32
C MET A 197 -19.96 -0.27 3.01
N PHE A 198 -18.81 -0.95 2.92
CA PHE A 198 -18.07 -1.07 1.66
C PHE A 198 -18.85 -1.82 0.58
N LEU A 199 -19.64 -2.85 0.95
CA LEU A 199 -20.53 -3.50 -0.01
C LEU A 199 -21.63 -2.54 -0.51
N LEU A 200 -22.18 -1.71 0.37
CA LEU A 200 -23.16 -0.69 -0.03
C LEU A 200 -22.55 0.40 -0.92
N VAL A 201 -21.29 0.78 -0.68
CA VAL A 201 -20.56 1.76 -1.51
C VAL A 201 -20.48 1.33 -2.98
N MET A 202 -20.51 0.02 -3.29
CA MET A 202 -20.51 -0.46 -4.69
C MET A 202 -21.70 0.07 -5.50
N PHE A 203 -22.86 0.28 -4.86
CA PHE A 203 -24.02 0.89 -5.52
C PHE A 203 -23.88 2.40 -5.75
N PHE A 204 -22.97 3.04 -5.04
CA PHE A 204 -22.61 4.45 -5.16
C PHE A 204 -21.33 4.65 -5.99
N SER A 205 -20.93 3.67 -6.81
CA SER A 205 -19.76 3.79 -7.68
C SER A 205 -19.74 5.03 -8.59
N PRO A 206 -20.88 5.61 -9.06
CA PRO A 206 -20.85 6.83 -9.86
C PRO A 206 -20.32 8.03 -9.06
N LEU A 207 -20.61 8.11 -7.76
CA LEU A 207 -20.06 9.14 -6.88
C LEU A 207 -18.54 9.01 -6.72
N VAL A 208 -18.03 7.77 -6.65
CA VAL A 208 -16.59 7.51 -6.59
C VAL A 208 -15.93 7.86 -7.92
N ALA A 209 -16.58 7.55 -9.05
CA ALA A 209 -16.10 7.87 -10.39
C ALA A 209 -16.04 9.38 -10.68
N MET A 210 -16.81 10.19 -9.95
CA MET A 210 -16.70 11.65 -10.02
C MET A 210 -15.43 12.20 -9.37
N VAL A 211 -14.80 11.46 -8.46
CA VAL A 211 -13.62 11.95 -7.74
C VAL A 211 -12.44 12.04 -8.71
N PRO A 212 -11.91 13.24 -8.98
CA PRO A 212 -10.84 13.41 -9.94
C PRO A 212 -9.53 12.79 -9.40
N PRO A 213 -8.63 12.32 -10.27
CA PRO A 213 -7.37 11.68 -9.85
C PRO A 213 -6.50 12.56 -8.94
N TYR A 214 -6.53 13.88 -9.12
CA TYR A 214 -5.78 14.81 -8.28
C TYR A 214 -6.33 14.90 -6.84
N ALA A 215 -7.62 14.60 -6.62
CA ALA A 215 -8.25 14.64 -5.29
C ALA A 215 -7.83 13.46 -4.41
N THR A 216 -7.61 12.28 -5.00
CA THR A 216 -7.12 11.08 -4.28
C THR A 216 -5.60 11.08 -4.14
N ALA A 217 -4.89 11.80 -5.00
CA ALA A 217 -3.44 11.80 -5.01
C ALA A 217 -2.78 12.32 -3.71
N GLY A 218 -3.39 13.32 -3.05
CA GLY A 218 -2.90 13.78 -1.76
C GLY A 218 -2.89 12.66 -0.70
N ALA A 219 -3.88 11.78 -0.73
CA ALA A 219 -3.95 10.62 0.15
C ALA A 219 -2.84 9.61 -0.15
N LEU A 220 -2.56 9.35 -1.44
CA LEU A 220 -1.47 8.46 -1.85
C LEU A 220 -0.11 8.97 -1.39
N ILE A 221 0.15 10.27 -1.53
CA ILE A 221 1.40 10.90 -1.06
C ILE A 221 1.52 10.77 0.46
N PHE A 222 0.42 11.05 1.19
CA PHE A 222 0.41 10.93 2.66
C PHE A 222 0.65 9.49 3.15
N VAL A 223 0.03 8.49 2.50
CA VAL A 223 0.30 7.07 2.78
C VAL A 223 1.78 6.74 2.53
N GLY A 224 2.36 7.25 1.44
CA GLY A 224 3.79 7.08 1.17
C GLY A 224 4.69 7.64 2.27
N VAL A 225 4.35 8.79 2.85
CA VAL A 225 5.07 9.36 4.01
C VAL A 225 5.01 8.41 5.22
N LEU A 226 3.80 7.89 5.53
CA LEU A 226 3.63 6.96 6.64
C LEU A 226 4.42 5.66 6.46
N MET A 227 4.39 5.07 5.26
CA MET A 227 5.10 3.82 4.98
C MET A 227 6.62 4.01 4.98
N THR A 228 7.11 5.11 4.41
CA THR A 228 8.55 5.44 4.34
C THR A 228 9.18 5.65 5.72
N SER A 229 8.40 6.08 6.72
CA SER A 229 8.87 6.19 8.11
C SER A 229 9.48 4.90 8.66
N SER A 230 9.10 3.75 8.08
CA SER A 230 9.62 2.44 8.43
C SER A 230 11.13 2.31 8.23
N LEU A 231 11.73 3.07 7.30
CA LEU A 231 13.18 3.10 7.06
C LEU A 231 13.98 3.49 8.30
N ALA A 232 13.39 4.23 9.24
CA ALA A 232 14.04 4.58 10.50
C ALA A 232 14.37 3.34 11.37
N ARG A 233 13.74 2.19 11.10
CA ARG A 233 13.99 0.93 11.81
C ARG A 233 15.10 0.08 11.17
N VAL A 234 15.67 0.49 10.04
CA VAL A 234 16.81 -0.21 9.43
C VAL A 234 18.07 0.10 10.25
N ASN A 235 18.89 -0.93 10.51
CA ASN A 235 20.21 -0.71 11.09
C ASN A 235 21.14 -0.16 9.99
N TRP A 236 21.34 1.16 9.98
CA TRP A 236 22.13 1.84 8.97
C TRP A 236 23.64 1.63 9.13
N ASP A 237 24.10 1.25 10.32
CA ASP A 237 25.52 0.99 10.60
C ASP A 237 26.00 -0.33 9.97
N ASP A 238 25.08 -1.27 9.71
CA ASP A 238 25.38 -2.52 9.02
C ASP A 238 25.07 -2.43 7.53
N PHE A 239 26.11 -2.21 6.72
CA PHE A 239 26.00 -2.15 5.26
C PHE A 239 25.44 -3.42 4.62
N THR A 240 25.55 -4.59 5.27
CA THR A 240 24.95 -5.84 4.76
C THR A 240 23.42 -5.84 4.85
N GLU A 241 22.86 -4.93 5.64
CA GLU A 241 21.42 -4.75 5.84
C GLU A 241 20.92 -3.46 5.19
N SER A 242 21.65 -2.36 5.31
CA SER A 242 21.21 -1.04 4.82
C SER A 242 21.26 -0.91 3.29
N VAL A 243 22.28 -1.46 2.64
CA VAL A 243 22.42 -1.41 1.16
C VAL A 243 21.28 -2.16 0.45
N PRO A 244 20.95 -3.42 0.82
CA PRO A 244 19.83 -4.12 0.19
C PRO A 244 18.48 -3.45 0.45
N ALA A 245 18.25 -2.95 1.67
CA ALA A 245 17.03 -2.20 1.97
C ALA A 245 16.90 -0.92 1.13
N PHE A 246 18.00 -0.17 0.96
CA PHE A 246 18.03 1.02 0.13
C PHE A 246 17.76 0.70 -1.34
N ILE A 247 18.45 -0.30 -1.91
CA ILE A 247 18.24 -0.72 -3.30
C ILE A 247 16.79 -1.14 -3.52
N THR A 248 16.23 -1.95 -2.61
CA THR A 248 14.82 -2.37 -2.71
C THR A 248 13.88 -1.17 -2.71
N THR A 249 14.15 -0.21 -1.83
CA THR A 249 13.31 0.98 -1.63
C THR A 249 13.32 1.90 -2.84
N VAL A 250 14.51 2.14 -3.42
CA VAL A 250 14.70 3.13 -4.50
C VAL A 250 14.41 2.55 -5.87
N MET A 251 14.69 1.27 -6.10
CA MET A 251 14.45 0.66 -7.42
C MET A 251 12.96 0.57 -7.75
N MET A 252 12.07 0.30 -6.78
CA MET A 252 10.62 0.23 -7.04
C MET A 252 10.03 1.47 -7.74
N PRO A 253 10.19 2.71 -7.21
CA PRO A 253 9.70 3.90 -7.89
C PRO A 253 10.42 4.18 -9.21
N PHE A 254 11.73 3.92 -9.29
CA PHE A 254 12.52 4.29 -10.47
C PHE A 254 12.38 3.33 -11.65
N THR A 255 12.15 2.05 -11.42
CA THR A 255 11.80 1.09 -12.48
C THR A 255 10.31 1.09 -12.78
N PHE A 256 9.51 1.78 -11.97
CA PHE A 256 8.05 1.74 -12.00
C PHE A 256 7.49 0.30 -11.89
N SER A 257 8.26 -0.60 -11.27
CA SER A 257 7.97 -2.03 -11.14
C SER A 257 8.32 -2.50 -9.72
N ILE A 258 7.28 -2.83 -8.96
CA ILE A 258 7.44 -3.39 -7.60
C ILE A 258 8.26 -4.69 -7.67
N THR A 259 7.95 -5.53 -8.66
CA THR A 259 8.59 -6.81 -8.89
C THR A 259 10.09 -6.70 -9.10
N GLU A 260 10.53 -5.81 -9.99
CA GLU A 260 11.96 -5.59 -10.24
C GLU A 260 12.68 -5.01 -9.02
N GLY A 261 12.03 -4.09 -8.31
CA GLY A 261 12.59 -3.54 -7.07
C GLY A 261 12.82 -4.60 -5.99
N ILE A 262 11.88 -5.54 -5.83
CA ILE A 262 12.03 -6.67 -4.90
C ILE A 262 13.18 -7.58 -5.36
N ALA A 263 13.21 -7.97 -6.64
CA ALA A 263 14.23 -8.87 -7.17
C ALA A 263 15.65 -8.31 -6.97
N LEU A 264 15.87 -7.04 -7.32
CA LEU A 264 17.14 -6.34 -7.11
C LEU A 264 17.51 -6.24 -5.63
N GLY A 265 16.52 -6.06 -4.76
CA GLY A 265 16.67 -6.10 -3.32
C GLY A 265 17.24 -7.42 -2.81
N PHE A 266 16.61 -8.53 -3.18
CA PHE A 266 17.04 -9.88 -2.77
C PHE A 266 18.40 -10.26 -3.36
N MET A 267 18.65 -9.96 -4.64
CA MET A 267 19.96 -10.14 -5.27
C MET A 267 21.05 -9.39 -4.50
N SER A 268 20.82 -8.10 -4.19
CA SER A 268 21.76 -7.29 -3.41
C SER A 268 22.02 -7.89 -2.03
N TYR A 269 20.98 -8.36 -1.34
CA TYR A 269 21.12 -8.97 -0.02
C TYR A 269 21.99 -10.24 -0.06
N CYS A 270 21.72 -11.13 -1.02
CA CYS A 270 22.52 -12.34 -1.20
C CYS A 270 23.98 -12.01 -1.52
N ILE A 271 24.24 -11.12 -2.48
CA ILE A 271 25.60 -10.72 -2.84
C ILE A 271 26.33 -10.14 -1.63
N MET A 272 25.70 -9.23 -0.89
CA MET A 272 26.33 -8.59 0.27
C MET A 272 26.67 -9.60 1.37
N LYS A 273 25.77 -10.52 1.72
CA LYS A 273 26.02 -11.53 2.77
C LYS A 273 27.05 -12.58 2.34
N VAL A 274 27.05 -12.97 1.07
CA VAL A 274 28.05 -13.88 0.48
C VAL A 274 29.44 -13.24 0.51
N CYS A 275 29.61 -12.05 -0.05
CA CYS A 275 30.91 -11.40 -0.18
C CYS A 275 31.50 -10.96 1.17
N THR A 276 30.68 -10.71 2.19
CA THR A 276 31.13 -10.35 3.54
C THR A 276 31.37 -11.55 4.47
N GLY A 277 31.25 -12.78 3.95
CA GLY A 277 31.50 -13.99 4.73
C GLY A 277 30.41 -14.35 5.74
N ARG A 278 29.25 -13.68 5.69
CA ARG A 278 28.11 -13.89 6.59
C ARG A 278 27.13 -14.93 6.05
N TRP A 279 27.65 -16.08 5.62
CA TRP A 279 26.88 -17.18 5.04
C TRP A 279 25.79 -17.73 5.96
N ARG A 280 25.97 -17.61 7.28
CA ARG A 280 25.02 -18.09 8.28
C ARG A 280 23.74 -17.27 8.39
N ASP A 281 23.75 -16.02 7.90
CA ASP A 281 22.58 -15.15 7.88
C ASP A 281 21.69 -15.43 6.65
N LEU A 282 22.18 -16.22 5.70
CA LEU A 282 21.45 -16.59 4.49
C LEU A 282 20.58 -17.80 4.78
N ASN A 283 19.27 -17.57 4.82
CA ASN A 283 18.31 -18.65 4.82
C ASN A 283 18.17 -19.20 3.39
N LEU A 284 18.00 -20.51 3.23
CA LEU A 284 17.92 -21.18 1.91
C LEU A 284 16.88 -20.53 1.00
N CYS A 285 15.76 -20.09 1.61
CA CYS A 285 14.67 -19.37 0.97
C CYS A 285 15.10 -18.05 0.32
N VAL A 286 16.03 -17.32 0.92
CA VAL A 286 16.52 -16.02 0.40
C VAL A 286 17.50 -16.24 -0.75
N VAL A 287 18.30 -17.32 -0.69
CA VAL A 287 19.25 -17.70 -1.75
C VAL A 287 18.55 -18.23 -3.00
N VAL A 288 17.41 -18.92 -2.84
CA VAL A 288 16.63 -19.42 -3.98
C VAL A 288 15.86 -18.31 -4.71
N VAL A 289 15.52 -17.23 -3.99
CA VAL A 289 14.81 -16.07 -4.54
C VAL A 289 15.74 -15.12 -5.31
N ALA A 290 16.95 -14.94 -4.80
CA ALA A 290 17.97 -14.08 -5.39
C ALA A 290 18.61 -14.72 -6.63
#